data_AF-A0A077WLW7-F1
#
_entry.id   AF-A0A077WLW7-F1
#
_cell.length_a   1.000
_cell.length_b   1.000
_cell.length_c   1.000
_cell.angle_alpha   90.00
_cell.angle_beta   90.00
_cell.angle_gamma   90.00
#
_symmetry.space_group_name_H-M   'P 1'
#
loop_
_entity.id
_entity.type
_entity.pdbx_description
1 polymer ?
#
loop_
_entity_poly.entity_id
_entity_poly.type
_entity_poly.pdbx_seq_one_letter_code
_entity_poly.pdbx_strand_id
1 'polypeptide(L)'
;MASRALFNHQLTRTLKRPGVRLNTTFNSKFAQERNAVKEHAGKAADTWKKISLFVCIPALLATGINAYNLAVAHEEHMKHHPHQWVHYPYLNMRAHDFFWGKESLFYNPKVNHSAAED
;
A
#
# COMPACT_ATOMS: atom_id res chain seq x y z
N MET A 1 71.91 -21.51 21.75
CA MET A 1 70.46 -21.74 21.59
C MET A 1 69.83 -20.40 21.23
N ALA A 2 69.38 -20.29 19.98
CA ALA A 2 69.20 -19.02 19.30
C ALA A 2 67.95 -18.27 19.74
N SER A 3 68.22 -17.03 20.13
CA SER A 3 67.35 -15.96 20.57
C SER A 3 66.28 -15.56 19.53
N ARG A 4 65.03 -15.45 20.01
CA ARG A 4 64.07 -14.39 19.66
C ARG A 4 63.66 -14.23 18.18
N ALA A 5 63.11 -15.28 17.58
CA ALA A 5 62.41 -15.22 16.30
C ALA A 5 60.90 -14.88 16.44
N LEU A 6 60.50 -13.87 17.24
CA LEU A 6 59.06 -13.60 17.43
C LEU A 6 58.57 -12.15 17.29
N PHE A 7 59.41 -11.12 17.18
CA PHE A 7 58.89 -9.76 16.97
C PHE A 7 59.86 -8.90 16.15
N ASN A 8 59.91 -9.15 14.83
CA ASN A 8 60.48 -8.20 13.90
C ASN A 8 59.32 -7.39 13.28
N HIS A 9 59.01 -6.24 13.89
CA HIS A 9 57.98 -5.27 13.47
C HIS A 9 58.21 -4.72 12.03
N GLN A 10 59.32 -5.07 11.37
CA GLN A 10 59.70 -4.48 10.08
C GLN A 10 59.13 -5.17 8.83
N LEU A 11 58.12 -6.04 8.96
CA LEU A 11 57.39 -6.62 7.83
C LEU A 11 55.93 -6.14 7.69
N THR A 12 55.54 -5.07 8.38
CA THR A 12 54.41 -4.22 7.94
C THR A 12 54.87 -3.32 6.80
N ARG A 13 55.37 -3.97 5.73
CA ARG A 13 55.59 -3.31 4.45
C ARG A 13 54.22 -2.85 4.01
N THR A 14 54.00 -1.55 4.15
CA THR A 14 52.96 -0.73 3.55
C THR A 14 52.51 -1.32 2.21
N LEU A 15 51.54 -2.23 2.24
CA LEU A 15 50.70 -2.52 1.10
C LEU A 15 49.77 -1.31 0.93
N LYS A 16 50.35 -0.18 0.49
CA LYS A 16 49.62 0.76 -0.36
C LYS A 16 49.19 -0.09 -1.55
N ARG A 17 48.02 -0.73 -1.47
CA ARG A 17 47.37 -1.42 -2.58
C ARG A 17 47.36 -0.42 -3.75
N PRO A 18 48.22 -0.59 -4.76
CA PRO A 18 48.19 0.27 -5.92
C PRO A 18 47.07 -0.29 -6.80
N GLY A 19 45.97 0.43 -6.95
CA GLY A 19 45.09 0.16 -8.10
C GLY A 19 43.64 -0.19 -7.83
N VAL A 20 42.99 0.38 -6.82
CA VAL A 20 41.57 0.76 -7.02
C VAL A 20 41.46 2.25 -6.73
N ARG A 21 41.98 3.06 -7.65
CA ARG A 21 41.41 4.40 -7.80
C ARG A 21 39.99 4.14 -8.29
N LEU A 22 39.03 4.30 -7.40
CA LEU A 22 37.63 4.55 -7.76
C LEU A 22 37.65 5.84 -8.58
N ASN A 23 38.00 5.73 -9.86
CA ASN A 23 37.77 6.76 -10.84
C ASN A 23 36.26 6.79 -11.01
N THR A 24 35.58 7.52 -10.12
CA THR A 24 34.22 7.99 -10.32
C THR A 24 34.28 8.97 -11.48
N THR A 25 34.42 8.45 -12.69
CA THR A 25 34.43 9.28 -13.88
C THR A 25 33.07 9.95 -13.94
N PHE A 26 33.06 11.27 -13.80
CA PHE A 26 31.89 12.11 -14.05
C PHE A 26 31.29 11.87 -15.45
N ASN A 27 32.04 11.20 -16.35
CA ASN A 27 31.62 10.74 -17.68
C ASN A 27 31.42 9.21 -17.80
N SER A 28 31.19 8.47 -16.71
CA SER A 28 30.82 7.04 -16.84
C SER A 28 29.45 6.90 -17.51
N LYS A 29 29.28 5.87 -18.34
CA LYS A 29 27.99 5.52 -18.94
C LYS A 29 26.87 5.44 -17.90
N PHE A 30 27.16 4.84 -16.74
CA PHE A 30 26.24 4.77 -15.61
C PHE A 30 25.83 6.14 -15.05
N ALA A 31 26.77 7.09 -14.92
CA ALA A 31 26.45 8.44 -14.46
C ALA A 31 25.55 9.19 -15.46
N GLN A 32 25.75 8.98 -16.76
CA GLN A 32 24.89 9.54 -17.82
C GLN A 32 23.49 8.93 -17.79
N GLU A 33 23.39 7.60 -17.69
CA GLU A 33 22.11 6.88 -17.57
C GLU A 33 21.34 7.34 -16.33
N ARG A 34 22.00 7.48 -15.18
CA ARG A 34 21.36 7.98 -13.95
C ARG A 34 20.80 9.40 -14.13
N ASN A 35 21.56 10.28 -14.79
CA ASN A 35 21.10 11.65 -15.06
C ASN A 35 19.90 11.65 -16.01
N ALA A 36 19.92 10.82 -17.06
CA ALA A 36 18.80 10.66 -17.98
C ALA A 36 17.54 10.12 -17.28
N VAL A 37 17.68 9.12 -16.41
CA VAL A 37 16.57 8.60 -15.59
C VAL A 37 16.03 9.69 -14.67
N LYS A 38 16.90 10.47 -14.03
CA LYS A 38 16.47 11.56 -13.15
C LYS A 38 15.68 12.63 -13.89
N GLU A 39 16.12 13.01 -15.09
CA GLU A 39 15.41 13.99 -15.92
C GLU A 39 14.04 13.44 -16.39
N HIS A 40 14.01 12.20 -16.86
CA HIS A 40 12.77 11.54 -17.26
C HIS A 40 11.77 11.42 -16.09
N ALA A 41 12.27 11.04 -14.91
CA ALA A 41 11.45 10.92 -13.70
C ALA A 41 10.83 12.27 -13.29
N GLY A 42 11.57 13.37 -13.41
CA GLY A 42 11.03 14.71 -13.15
C GLY A 42 9.85 15.06 -14.06
N LYS A 43 10.01 14.88 -15.37
CA LYS A 43 8.94 15.14 -16.36
C LYS A 43 7.73 14.22 -16.16
N ALA A 44 7.98 12.95 -15.86
CA ALA A 44 6.93 11.98 -15.57
C ALA A 44 6.15 12.36 -14.30
N ALA A 45 6.84 12.74 -13.22
CA ALA A 45 6.22 13.17 -11.98
C ALA A 45 5.32 14.41 -12.17
N ASP A 46 5.77 15.40 -12.94
CA ASP A 46 4.96 16.58 -13.26
C ASP A 46 3.70 16.22 -14.06
N THR A 47 3.82 15.26 -14.97
CA THR A 47 2.68 14.76 -15.76
C THR A 47 1.66 14.08 -14.86
N TRP A 48 2.09 13.17 -13.99
CA TRP A 48 1.21 12.47 -13.06
C TRP A 48 0.56 13.41 -12.05
N LYS A 49 1.29 14.40 -11.54
CA LYS A 49 0.72 15.45 -10.67
C LYS A 49 -0.44 16.18 -11.36
N LYS A 50 -0.27 16.55 -12.64
CA LYS A 50 -1.33 17.21 -13.41
C LYS A 50 -2.53 16.29 -13.62
N ILE A 51 -2.33 15.02 -13.97
CA ILE A 51 -3.42 14.06 -14.13
C ILE A 51 -4.19 13.89 -12.81
N SER A 52 -3.49 13.69 -11.69
CA SER A 52 -4.14 13.57 -10.38
C SER A 52 -4.97 14.80 -10.02
N LEU A 53 -4.45 16.01 -10.28
CA LEU A 53 -5.15 17.25 -9.92
C LEU A 53 -6.30 17.59 -10.88
N PHE A 54 -6.10 17.42 -12.18
CA PHE A 54 -7.05 17.91 -13.20
C PHE A 54 -8.00 16.84 -13.73
N VAL A 55 -7.72 15.56 -13.49
CA VAL A 55 -8.59 14.46 -13.92
C VAL A 55 -9.18 13.75 -12.72
N CYS A 56 -8.34 13.27 -11.79
CA CYS A 56 -8.84 12.47 -10.67
C CYS A 56 -9.72 13.27 -9.72
N ILE A 57 -9.36 14.52 -9.38
CA ILE A 57 -10.19 15.36 -8.50
C ILE A 57 -11.57 15.63 -9.11
N PRO A 58 -11.70 16.15 -10.35
CA PRO A 58 -13.02 16.33 -10.96
C PRO A 58 -13.82 15.04 -11.09
N ALA A 59 -13.18 13.93 -11.45
CA ALA A 59 -13.83 12.63 -11.54
C ALA A 59 -14.40 12.20 -10.17
N LEU A 60 -13.61 12.33 -9.10
CA LEU A 60 -14.05 12.02 -7.74
C LEU A 60 -15.22 12.88 -7.29
N LEU A 61 -15.22 14.18 -7.63
CA LEU A 61 -16.35 15.06 -7.33
C LEU A 61 -17.63 14.60 -8.05
N ALA A 62 -17.53 14.30 -9.36
CA ALA A 62 -18.68 13.83 -10.13
C ALA A 62 -19.23 12.51 -9.60
N THR A 63 -18.36 11.53 -9.32
CA THR A 63 -18.77 10.25 -8.75
C THR A 63 -19.29 10.39 -7.32
N GLY A 64 -18.71 11.30 -6.53
CA GLY A 64 -19.15 11.57 -5.16
C GLY A 64 -20.57 12.14 -5.11
N ILE A 65 -20.90 13.07 -6.02
CA ILE A 65 -22.25 13.61 -6.16
C ILE A 65 -23.23 12.50 -6.58
N ASN A 66 -22.87 11.67 -7.55
CA ASN A 66 -23.73 10.57 -7.99
C ASN A 66 -23.99 9.55 -6.85
N ALA A 67 -22.94 9.13 -6.14
CA ALA A 67 -23.05 8.21 -5.02
C ALA A 67 -23.88 8.80 -3.87
N TYR A 68 -23.72 10.09 -3.59
CA TYR A 68 -24.54 10.79 -2.59
C TYR A 68 -26.04 10.76 -2.96
N ASN A 69 -26.37 11.12 -4.19
CA ASN A 69 -27.76 11.10 -4.65
C ASN A 69 -28.37 9.69 -4.56
N LEU A 70 -27.59 8.67 -4.93
CA LEU A 70 -28.04 7.27 -4.85
C LEU A 70 -28.22 6.82 -3.39
N ALA A 71 -27.34 7.25 -2.48
CA ALA A 71 -27.44 6.94 -1.06
C ALA A 71 -28.70 7.57 -0.43
N VAL A 72 -28.98 8.84 -0.71
CA VAL A 72 -30.19 9.53 -0.23
C VAL A 72 -31.46 8.86 -0.76
N ALA A 73 -31.49 8.54 -2.07
CA ALA A 73 -32.62 7.84 -2.67
C ALA A 73 -32.82 6.44 -2.07
N HIS A 74 -31.74 5.72 -1.76
CA HIS A 74 -31.81 4.43 -1.09
C HIS A 74 -32.39 4.56 0.32
N GLU A 75 -31.96 5.55 1.11
CA GLU A 75 -32.51 5.81 2.45
C GLU A 75 -34.01 6.13 2.40
N GLU A 76 -34.45 6.93 1.43
CA GLU A 76 -35.87 7.22 1.22
C GLU A 76 -36.66 5.98 0.82
N HIS A 77 -36.14 5.17 -0.12
CA HIS A 77 -36.76 3.91 -0.51
C HIS A 77 -36.91 2.96 0.67
N MET A 78 -35.91 2.85 1.55
CA MET A 78 -35.98 2.00 2.75
C MET A 78 -37.05 2.47 3.75
N LYS A 79 -37.35 3.77 3.82
CA LYS A 79 -38.43 4.29 4.69
C LYS A 79 -39.82 3.89 4.17
N HIS A 80 -40.00 3.86 2.85
CA HIS A 80 -41.27 3.50 2.23
C HIS A 80 -41.46 1.99 2.07
N HIS A 81 -40.37 1.25 1.94
CA HIS A 81 -40.35 -0.21 1.76
C HIS A 81 -39.45 -0.86 2.81
N PRO A 82 -39.91 -0.95 4.08
CA PRO A 82 -39.13 -1.57 5.14
C PRO A 82 -38.85 -3.05 4.81
N HIS A 83 -37.66 -3.51 5.18
CA HIS A 83 -37.26 -4.90 4.95
C HIS A 83 -38.19 -5.88 5.64
N GLN A 84 -38.65 -6.88 4.89
CA GLN A 84 -39.34 -8.04 5.41
C GLN A 84 -38.36 -9.22 5.40
N TRP A 85 -38.10 -9.77 6.58
CA TRP A 85 -37.19 -10.90 6.74
C TRP A 85 -37.92 -12.19 6.38
N VAL A 86 -37.43 -12.87 5.34
CA VAL A 86 -37.86 -14.23 5.01
C VAL A 86 -36.73 -15.17 5.35
N HIS A 87 -36.96 -16.04 6.34
CA HIS A 87 -35.96 -16.99 6.79
C HIS A 87 -35.86 -18.15 5.80
N TYR A 88 -34.71 -18.27 5.15
CA TYR A 88 -34.37 -19.41 4.33
C TYR A 88 -33.25 -20.21 5.01
N PRO A 89 -33.28 -21.55 4.99
CA PRO A 89 -32.29 -22.38 5.72
C PRO A 89 -30.82 -22.15 5.33
N TYR A 90 -30.58 -21.55 4.17
CA TYR A 90 -29.24 -21.24 3.65
C TYR A 90 -28.81 -19.79 3.91
N LEU A 91 -29.69 -18.91 4.39
CA LEU A 91 -29.35 -17.55 4.79
C LEU A 91 -29.02 -17.53 6.28
N ASN A 92 -28.09 -16.65 6.66
CA ASN A 92 -27.60 -16.48 8.04
C ASN A 92 -27.16 -17.78 8.77
N MET A 93 -26.93 -18.87 8.06
CA MET A 93 -26.54 -20.15 8.64
C MET A 93 -25.22 -20.04 9.42
N ARG A 94 -25.20 -20.58 10.64
CA ARG A 94 -24.00 -20.71 11.48
C ARG A 94 -23.79 -22.17 11.85
N ALA A 95 -22.65 -22.75 11.42
CA ALA A 95 -22.22 -24.06 11.88
C ALA A 95 -21.58 -24.00 13.28
N HIS A 96 -20.85 -22.91 13.53
CA HIS A 96 -20.23 -22.59 14.81
C HIS A 96 -20.32 -21.09 15.04
N ASP A 97 -20.43 -20.69 16.31
CA ASP A 97 -20.41 -19.29 16.71
C ASP A 97 -19.00 -18.69 16.52
N PHE A 98 -18.93 -17.38 16.33
CA PHE A 98 -17.64 -16.69 16.33
C PHE A 98 -17.10 -16.59 17.76
N PHE A 99 -15.78 -16.42 17.91
CA PHE A 99 -15.14 -16.37 19.23
C PHE A 99 -15.50 -15.10 20.05
N TRP A 100 -16.19 -14.13 19.46
CA TRP A 100 -16.70 -12.92 20.14
C TRP A 100 -18.23 -12.89 20.28
N GLY A 101 -18.93 -13.89 19.77
CA GLY A 101 -20.40 -13.95 19.78
C GLY A 101 -21.00 -14.51 18.48
N LYS A 102 -22.34 -14.51 18.40
CA LYS A 102 -23.08 -15.06 17.25
C LYS A 102 -23.09 -14.13 16.03
N GLU A 103 -23.04 -12.83 16.28
CA GLU A 103 -23.14 -11.82 15.23
C GLU A 103 -21.83 -11.60 14.47
N SER A 104 -21.95 -11.27 13.18
CA SER A 104 -20.80 -10.93 12.34
C SER A 104 -20.09 -9.66 12.81
N LEU A 105 -18.82 -9.47 12.42
CA LEU A 105 -18.01 -8.33 12.85
C LEU A 105 -18.62 -6.96 12.50
N PHE A 106 -19.32 -6.88 11.37
CA PHE A 106 -20.01 -5.67 10.90
C PHE A 106 -21.54 -5.83 10.98
N TYR A 107 -22.02 -6.48 12.05
CA TYR A 107 -23.44 -6.61 12.29
C TYR A 107 -24.09 -5.25 12.57
N ASN A 108 -25.20 -4.97 11.87
CA ASN A 108 -26.03 -3.80 12.09
C ASN A 108 -27.49 -4.23 12.24
N PRO A 109 -28.11 -4.07 13.43
CA PRO A 109 -29.48 -4.53 13.68
C PRO A 109 -30.54 -3.84 12.83
N LYS A 110 -30.21 -2.72 12.15
CA LYS A 110 -31.13 -2.03 11.25
C LYS A 110 -31.28 -2.73 9.90
N VAL A 111 -30.27 -3.48 9.45
CA VAL A 111 -30.18 -4.02 8.09
C VAL A 111 -29.77 -5.49 8.03
N ASN A 112 -29.50 -6.12 9.17
CA ASN A 112 -29.17 -7.53 9.28
C ASN A 112 -30.10 -8.19 10.29
N HIS A 113 -30.54 -9.40 10.01
CA HIS A 113 -31.26 -10.23 10.97
C HIS A 113 -30.27 -10.87 11.98
N SER A 114 -30.69 -10.98 13.24
CA SER A 114 -29.82 -11.51 14.30
C SER A 114 -29.68 -13.01 14.18
N ALA A 115 -28.44 -13.50 14.14
CA ALA A 115 -28.16 -14.94 14.19
C ALA A 115 -28.47 -15.57 15.57
N ALA A 116 -28.81 -14.76 16.58
CA ALA A 116 -29.28 -15.24 17.88
C ALA A 116 -30.79 -15.48 17.93
N GLU A 117 -31.55 -14.88 17.01
CA GLU A 117 -33.00 -14.99 16.90
C GLU A 117 -33.43 -16.15 15.97
N ASP A 118 -32.50 -16.63 15.14
CA ASP A 118 -32.62 -17.84 14.29
C ASP A 118 -32.45 -19.14 15.11
#